data_AF-A0AAW1I822-F1
#
_entry.id   AF-A0AAW1I822-F1
#
_cell.length_a   1.000
_cell.length_b   1.000
_cell.length_c   1.000
_cell.angle_alpha   90.00
_cell.angle_beta   90.00
_cell.angle_gamma   90.00
#
_symmetry.space_group_name_H-M   'P 1'
#
loop_
_entity.id
_entity.type
_entity.pdbx_description
1 polymer ?
#
loop_
_entity_poly.entity_id
_entity_poly.type
_entity_poly.pdbx_seq_one_letter_code
_entity_poly.pdbx_strand_id
1 'polypeptide(L)'
;MEFKPPRKLDLEGDIRGRTGKLDLEGDIRGNWNKFKQAYEIFITATNRKNSEKEIKAAIFLNLIGEEAVDLFNTFNLTADEKKDIDKIINAFENYIQPRNQTENKTFDVFLKDIKRLADMCEFGTEKENMIRDRVVIGIKNREEQERLLRMPNLNLAEAVDVCRAAEISKLQARTLNNESATDSIVYCYKTQQIYKQIQIW
;
A
#
# COMPACT_ATOMS: atom_id res chain seq x y z
N MET A 1 -49.14 -39.20 20.19
CA MET A 1 -48.14 -38.56 19.32
C MET A 1 -47.32 -37.63 20.19
N GLU A 2 -46.14 -38.06 20.64
CA GLU A 2 -45.25 -37.21 21.43
C GLU A 2 -44.49 -36.27 20.51
N PHE A 3 -44.63 -34.97 20.78
CA PHE A 3 -43.88 -33.92 20.10
C PHE A 3 -42.42 -33.99 20.56
N LYS A 4 -41.54 -34.50 19.70
CA LYS A 4 -40.10 -34.48 19.96
C LYS A 4 -39.62 -33.03 19.82
N PRO A 5 -39.05 -32.40 20.86
CA PRO A 5 -38.59 -31.03 20.74
C PRO A 5 -37.49 -30.94 19.67
N PRO A 6 -37.40 -29.82 18.92
CA PRO A 6 -36.37 -29.64 17.92
C PRO A 6 -34.99 -29.76 18.58
N ARG A 7 -34.10 -30.52 17.94
CA ARG A 7 -32.70 -30.66 18.37
C ARG A 7 -32.14 -29.25 18.60
N LYS A 8 -31.63 -28.97 19.80
CA LYS A 8 -30.82 -27.78 20.03
C LYS A 8 -29.73 -27.78 18.97
N LEU A 9 -29.60 -26.69 18.21
CA LEU A 9 -28.41 -26.51 17.39
C LEU A 9 -27.25 -26.39 18.39
N ASP A 10 -26.37 -27.37 18.38
CA ASP A 10 -25.13 -27.35 19.12
C ASP A 10 -24.23 -26.29 18.46
N LEU A 11 -24.42 -25.02 18.83
CA LEU A 11 -23.64 -23.88 18.34
C LEU A 11 -22.17 -23.92 18.82
N GLU A 12 -21.79 -24.92 19.61
CA GLU A 12 -20.43 -25.12 20.10
C GLU A 12 -19.55 -25.96 19.17
N GLY A 13 -20.16 -26.60 18.16
CA GLY A 13 -19.43 -27.30 17.10
C GLY A 13 -19.19 -26.38 15.90
N ASP A 14 -17.96 -25.94 15.73
CA ASP A 14 -17.42 -25.45 14.45
C ASP A 14 -17.81 -24.03 13.98
N ILE A 15 -17.60 -23.04 14.86
CA ILE A 15 -17.37 -21.65 14.39
C ILE A 15 -15.89 -21.43 14.00
N ARG A 16 -15.00 -22.32 14.44
CA ARG A 16 -13.54 -22.22 14.24
C ARG A 16 -13.11 -22.51 12.80
N GLY A 17 -13.89 -23.25 12.00
CA GLY A 17 -13.58 -23.54 10.60
C GLY A 17 -13.94 -22.44 9.59
N ARG A 18 -14.63 -21.36 9.98
CA ARG A 18 -15.11 -20.31 9.06
C ARG A 18 -14.43 -18.94 9.18
N THR A 19 -13.81 -18.61 10.31
CA THR A 19 -13.01 -17.38 10.42
C THR A 19 -11.64 -17.66 9.82
N GLY A 20 -11.56 -17.61 8.49
CA GLY A 20 -10.29 -17.79 7.78
C GLY A 20 -9.30 -16.75 8.23
N LYS A 21 -8.18 -17.19 8.81
CA LYS A 21 -7.00 -16.36 9.10
C LYS A 21 -6.68 -15.43 7.92
N LEU A 22 -6.10 -14.26 8.20
CA LEU A 22 -5.63 -13.38 7.14
C LEU A 22 -4.49 -14.07 6.40
N ASP A 23 -4.69 -14.25 5.09
CA ASP A 23 -3.67 -14.72 4.17
C ASP A 23 -2.92 -13.50 3.59
N LEU A 24 -1.62 -13.41 3.91
CA LEU A 24 -0.72 -12.33 3.51
C LEU A 24 -0.01 -12.61 2.18
N GLU A 25 -0.37 -13.69 1.47
CA GLU A 25 0.16 -14.01 0.15
C GLU A 25 -0.85 -13.70 -0.96
N GLY A 26 -0.36 -13.55 -2.20
CA GLY A 26 -1.20 -13.33 -3.38
C GLY A 26 -1.98 -12.01 -3.37
N ASP A 27 -3.31 -12.08 -3.55
CA ASP A 27 -4.20 -10.91 -3.50
C ASP A 27 -4.48 -10.50 -2.05
N ILE A 28 -3.47 -9.88 -1.41
CA ILE A 28 -3.53 -9.44 -0.01
C ILE A 28 -4.75 -8.52 0.24
N ARG A 29 -5.07 -7.65 -0.72
CA ARG A 29 -6.22 -6.73 -0.59
C ARG A 29 -7.54 -7.49 -0.62
N GLY A 30 -7.70 -8.44 -1.53
CA GLY A 30 -8.87 -9.31 -1.57
C GLY A 30 -9.00 -10.16 -0.31
N ASN A 31 -7.89 -10.74 0.16
CA ASN A 31 -7.83 -11.53 1.39
C ASN A 31 -8.22 -10.71 2.62
N TRP A 32 -7.70 -9.48 2.74
CA TRP A 32 -8.07 -8.53 3.79
C TRP A 32 -9.56 -8.23 3.82
N ASN A 33 -10.16 -7.94 2.65
CA ASN A 33 -11.58 -7.60 2.58
C ASN A 33 -12.46 -8.79 3.03
N LYS A 34 -12.10 -10.01 2.62
CA LYS A 34 -12.79 -11.24 3.06
C LYS A 34 -12.65 -11.45 4.57
N PHE A 35 -11.44 -11.27 5.10
CA PHE A 35 -11.18 -11.39 6.54
C PHE A 35 -11.98 -10.36 7.35
N LYS A 36 -11.93 -9.08 6.95
CA LYS A 36 -12.66 -8.00 7.60
C LYS A 36 -14.17 -8.26 7.62
N GLN A 37 -14.73 -8.72 6.49
CA GLN A 37 -16.13 -9.10 6.40
C GLN A 37 -16.46 -10.27 7.36
N ALA A 38 -15.62 -11.31 7.41
CA ALA A 38 -15.80 -12.44 8.32
C ALA A 38 -15.76 -12.01 9.79
N TYR A 39 -14.83 -11.12 10.15
CA TYR A 39 -14.74 -10.53 11.49
C TYR A 39 -15.99 -9.72 11.85
N GLU A 40 -16.49 -8.86 10.96
CA GLU A 40 -17.70 -8.06 11.20
C GLU A 40 -18.95 -8.94 11.39
N ILE A 41 -19.07 -10.00 10.57
CA ILE A 41 -20.11 -11.02 10.72
C ILE A 41 -20.01 -11.69 12.10
N PHE A 42 -18.81 -12.08 12.51
CA PHE A 42 -18.58 -12.72 13.80
C PHE A 42 -18.95 -11.82 14.99
N ILE A 43 -18.51 -10.56 14.99
CA ILE A 43 -18.86 -9.58 16.04
C ILE A 43 -20.37 -9.33 16.09
N THR A 44 -21.04 -9.33 14.93
CA THR A 44 -22.49 -9.23 14.84
C THR A 44 -23.19 -10.45 15.42
N ALA A 45 -22.81 -11.65 14.97
CA ALA A 45 -23.42 -12.91 15.35
C ALA A 45 -23.25 -13.21 16.85
N THR A 46 -22.14 -12.78 17.45
CA THR A 46 -21.86 -12.93 18.88
C THR A 46 -22.40 -11.78 19.74
N ASN A 47 -23.16 -10.84 19.16
CA ASN A 47 -23.70 -9.65 19.81
C ASN A 47 -22.64 -8.80 20.54
N ARG A 48 -21.42 -8.72 19.98
CA ARG A 48 -20.29 -7.98 20.56
C ARG A 48 -20.08 -6.59 19.95
N LYS A 49 -21.00 -6.12 19.10
CA LYS A 49 -20.92 -4.80 18.46
C LYS A 49 -20.71 -3.64 19.43
N ASN A 50 -21.30 -3.71 20.64
CA ASN A 50 -21.21 -2.64 21.64
C ASN A 50 -20.18 -2.93 22.74
N SER A 51 -19.35 -3.96 22.59
CA SER A 51 -18.27 -4.24 23.55
C SER A 51 -17.17 -3.18 23.47
N GLU A 52 -16.39 -3.09 24.55
CA GLU A 52 -15.23 -2.20 24.64
C GLU A 52 -14.22 -2.48 23.53
N LYS A 53 -13.49 -1.43 23.12
CA LYS A 53 -12.51 -1.51 22.03
C LYS A 53 -11.41 -2.53 22.32
N GLU A 54 -10.96 -2.62 23.57
CA GLU A 54 -9.92 -3.57 24.00
C GLU A 54 -10.39 -5.02 23.84
N ILE A 55 -11.65 -5.32 24.17
CA ILE A 55 -12.23 -6.65 23.98
C ILE A 55 -12.29 -7.00 22.50
N LYS A 56 -12.71 -6.05 21.65
CA LYS A 56 -12.74 -6.24 20.19
C LYS A 56 -11.35 -6.43 19.61
N ALA A 57 -10.37 -5.66 20.07
CA ALA A 57 -8.97 -5.79 19.68
C ALA A 57 -8.42 -7.19 20.01
N ALA A 58 -8.67 -7.68 21.22
CA ALA A 58 -8.25 -9.03 21.62
C ALA A 58 -8.91 -10.12 20.77
N ILE A 59 -10.21 -10.00 20.48
CA ILE A 59 -10.91 -10.94 19.58
C ILE A 59 -10.31 -10.89 18.17
N PHE A 60 -10.08 -9.70 17.64
CA PHE A 60 -9.51 -9.51 16.32
C PHE A 60 -8.13 -10.16 16.18
N LEU A 61 -7.22 -9.88 17.12
CA LEU A 61 -5.87 -10.45 17.12
C LEU A 61 -5.87 -11.97 17.35
N ASN A 62 -6.88 -12.50 18.04
CA ASN A 62 -7.04 -13.95 18.17
C ASN A 62 -7.49 -14.63 16.86
N LEU A 63 -8.29 -13.94 16.03
CA LEU A 63 -8.86 -14.49 14.81
C LEU A 63 -7.99 -14.25 13.57
N ILE A 64 -7.15 -13.21 13.56
CA ILE A 64 -6.39 -12.80 12.37
C ILE A 64 -5.29 -13.80 11.97
N GLY A 65 -4.82 -14.62 12.91
CA GLY A 65 -3.80 -15.64 12.68
C GLY A 65 -2.39 -15.17 13.04
N GLU A 66 -1.50 -16.14 13.28
CA GLU A 66 -0.16 -15.91 13.85
C GLU A 66 0.72 -15.01 12.97
N GLU A 67 0.78 -15.26 11.66
CA GLU A 67 1.58 -14.44 10.72
C GLU A 67 1.15 -12.96 10.72
N ALA A 68 -0.16 -12.71 10.78
CA ALA A 68 -0.68 -11.36 10.86
C ALA A 68 -0.48 -10.72 12.24
N VAL A 69 -0.43 -11.51 13.32
CA VAL A 69 -0.02 -11.03 14.64
C VAL A 69 1.46 -10.64 14.65
N ASP A 70 2.34 -11.40 13.99
CA ASP A 70 3.74 -11.04 13.82
C ASP A 70 3.87 -9.72 13.05
N LEU A 71 3.12 -9.57 11.95
CA LEU A 71 3.03 -8.29 11.23
C LEU A 71 2.53 -7.15 12.13
N PHE A 72 1.49 -7.38 12.93
CA PHE A 72 0.99 -6.40 13.88
C PHE A 72 2.06 -5.95 14.88
N ASN A 73 2.94 -6.86 15.33
CA ASN A 73 4.03 -6.54 16.25
C ASN A 73 5.08 -5.61 15.63
N THR A 74 5.18 -5.55 14.30
CA THR A 74 6.06 -4.60 13.58
C THR A 74 5.49 -3.19 13.51
N PHE A 75 4.20 -2.99 13.80
CA PHE A 75 3.58 -1.68 13.73
C PHE A 75 4.01 -0.81 14.92
N ASN A 76 4.40 0.43 14.62
CA ASN A 76 4.74 1.45 15.62
C ASN A 76 3.48 2.06 16.25
N LEU A 77 2.70 1.23 16.95
CA LEU A 77 1.54 1.64 17.75
C LEU A 77 1.92 1.76 19.22
N THR A 78 1.40 2.78 19.89
CA THR A 78 1.51 2.93 21.35
C THR A 78 0.73 1.84 22.10
N ALA A 79 1.00 1.67 23.40
CA ALA A 79 0.31 0.67 24.21
C ALA A 79 -1.23 0.84 24.22
N ASP A 80 -1.71 2.07 24.19
CA ASP A 80 -3.14 2.38 24.14
C ASP A 80 -3.73 2.11 22.75
N GLU A 81 -2.99 2.44 21.69
CA GLU A 81 -3.42 2.17 20.31
C GLU A 81 -3.49 0.66 20.01
N LYS A 82 -2.64 -0.15 20.64
CA LYS A 82 -2.69 -1.62 20.55
C LYS A 82 -3.95 -2.21 21.19
N LYS A 83 -4.72 -1.43 21.94
CA LYS A 83 -6.02 -1.83 22.53
C LYS A 83 -7.21 -1.24 21.77
N ASP A 84 -6.98 -0.39 20.78
CA ASP A 84 -8.03 0.24 19.99
C ASP A 84 -8.19 -0.49 18.64
N ILE A 85 -9.27 -1.28 18.51
CA ILE A 85 -9.58 -2.02 17.28
C ILE A 85 -9.57 -1.14 16.02
N ASP A 86 -10.01 0.13 16.11
CA ASP A 86 -10.03 1.01 14.96
C ASP A 86 -8.61 1.39 14.54
N LYS A 87 -7.70 1.58 15.51
CA LYS A 87 -6.29 1.85 15.25
C LYS A 87 -5.58 0.65 14.64
N ILE A 88 -5.87 -0.55 15.14
CA ILE A 88 -5.34 -1.81 14.61
C ILE A 88 -5.78 -2.01 13.16
N ILE A 89 -7.09 -1.93 12.88
CA ILE A 89 -7.64 -2.07 11.53
C ILE A 89 -7.01 -1.04 10.58
N ASN A 90 -6.90 0.22 11.00
CA ASN A 90 -6.25 1.26 10.20
C ASN A 90 -4.78 0.96 9.93
N ALA A 91 -4.03 0.40 10.89
CA ALA A 91 -2.63 0.03 10.69
C ALA A 91 -2.48 -1.06 9.61
N PHE A 92 -3.33 -2.10 9.65
CA PHE A 92 -3.38 -3.11 8.60
C PHE A 92 -3.81 -2.53 7.25
N GLU A 93 -4.86 -1.71 7.21
CA GLU A 93 -5.27 -1.06 5.96
C GLU A 93 -4.16 -0.21 5.35
N ASN A 94 -3.40 0.52 6.17
CA ASN A 94 -2.25 1.30 5.71
C ASN A 94 -1.09 0.44 5.21
N TYR A 95 -0.89 -0.74 5.80
CA TYR A 95 0.11 -1.70 5.33
C TYR A 95 -0.29 -2.30 3.97
N ILE A 96 -1.56 -2.67 3.83
CA ILE A 96 -2.11 -3.36 2.64
C ILE A 96 -2.35 -2.39 1.48
N GLN A 97 -2.51 -1.09 1.77
CA GLN A 97 -2.68 -0.08 0.74
C GLN A 97 -1.45 -0.02 -0.18
N PRO A 98 -1.64 -0.09 -1.51
CA PRO A 98 -0.55 0.05 -2.44
C PRO A 98 0.08 1.43 -2.30
N ARG A 99 1.39 1.46 -2.06
CA ARG A 99 2.20 2.68 -2.04
C ARG A 99 2.35 3.18 -3.47
N ASN A 100 1.41 4.02 -3.90
CA ASN A 100 1.43 4.69 -5.20
C ASN A 100 1.74 6.18 -5.02
N GLN A 101 2.28 6.80 -6.05
CA GLN A 101 2.48 8.24 -6.12
C GLN A 101 1.11 8.93 -6.09
N THR A 102 0.96 9.90 -5.18
CA THR A 102 -0.26 10.72 -5.08
C THR A 102 -0.08 12.04 -5.84
N GLU A 103 -1.18 12.74 -6.11
CA GLU A 103 -1.11 14.00 -6.89
C GLU A 103 -0.21 15.06 -6.27
N ASN A 104 -0.19 15.11 -4.93
CA ASN A 104 0.54 16.09 -4.14
C ASN A 104 2.00 15.69 -3.86
N LYS A 105 2.44 14.50 -4.30
CA LYS A 105 3.81 14.01 -4.11
C LYS A 105 4.60 14.06 -5.42
N THR A 106 5.78 14.68 -5.37
CA THR A 106 6.75 14.60 -6.46
C THR A 106 7.24 13.17 -6.63
N PHE A 107 7.79 12.88 -7.81
CA PHE A 107 8.35 11.57 -8.09
C PHE A 107 9.48 11.21 -7.11
N ASP A 108 10.36 12.15 -6.78
CA ASP A 108 11.48 11.91 -5.86
C ASP A 108 11.04 11.58 -4.43
N VAL A 109 9.99 12.24 -3.92
CA VAL A 109 9.41 11.92 -2.61
C VAL A 109 8.82 10.52 -2.62
N PHE A 110 8.11 10.16 -3.69
CA PHE A 110 7.58 8.81 -3.89
C PHE A 110 8.70 7.76 -3.95
N LEU A 111 9.73 7.98 -4.76
CA LEU A 111 10.88 7.08 -4.89
C LEU A 111 11.59 6.87 -3.56
N LYS A 112 11.77 7.95 -2.77
CA LYS A 112 12.37 7.88 -1.43
C LYS A 112 11.53 7.01 -0.48
N ASP A 113 10.21 7.15 -0.52
CA ASP A 113 9.31 6.30 0.26
C ASP A 113 9.45 4.82 -0.12
N ILE A 114 9.54 4.50 -1.42
CA ILE A 114 9.72 3.12 -1.90
C ILE A 114 11.09 2.56 -1.50
N LYS A 115 12.17 3.33 -1.68
CA LYS A 115 13.53 2.91 -1.28
C LYS A 115 13.59 2.59 0.21
N ARG A 116 13.03 3.47 1.05
CA ARG A 116 12.95 3.24 2.50
C ARG A 116 12.19 1.96 2.85
N LEU A 117 11.12 1.63 2.14
CA LEU A 117 10.40 0.37 2.35
C LEU A 117 11.25 -0.82 1.96
N ALA A 118 11.91 -0.76 0.81
CA ALA A 118 12.80 -1.82 0.34
C ALA A 118 14.02 -2.01 1.26
N ASP A 119 14.48 -0.97 1.94
CA ASP A 119 15.54 -1.05 2.96
C ASP A 119 15.12 -1.84 4.21
N MET A 120 13.83 -1.91 4.51
CA MET A 120 13.29 -2.69 5.64
C MET A 120 13.01 -4.15 5.27
N CYS A 121 13.29 -4.56 4.03
CA CYS A 121 13.06 -5.90 3.54
C CYS A 121 14.37 -6.59 3.15
N GLU A 122 14.44 -7.91 3.34
CA GLU A 122 15.62 -8.72 3.03
C GLU A 122 15.65 -9.16 1.55
N PHE A 123 15.56 -8.21 0.61
CA PHE A 123 15.51 -8.53 -0.83
C PHE A 123 16.85 -8.96 -1.45
N GLY A 124 17.97 -8.79 -0.74
CA GLY A 124 19.29 -9.15 -1.25
C GLY A 124 19.60 -8.50 -2.60
N THR A 125 20.01 -9.31 -3.57
CA THR A 125 20.37 -8.86 -4.93
C THR A 125 19.19 -8.36 -5.75
N GLU A 126 17.96 -8.74 -5.40
CA GLU A 126 16.75 -8.39 -6.15
C GLU A 126 16.15 -7.04 -5.75
N LYS A 127 16.74 -6.36 -4.78
CA LYS A 127 16.23 -5.10 -4.23
C LYS A 127 15.97 -4.03 -5.30
N GLU A 128 16.89 -3.86 -6.25
CA GLU A 128 16.72 -2.87 -7.32
C GLU A 128 15.59 -3.24 -8.29
N ASN A 129 15.44 -4.53 -8.61
CA ASN A 129 14.33 -5.03 -9.42
C ASN A 129 12.99 -4.78 -8.71
N MET A 130 12.90 -5.06 -7.40
CA MET A 130 11.70 -4.81 -6.62
C MET A 130 11.33 -3.32 -6.56
N ILE A 131 12.32 -2.44 -6.38
CA ILE A 131 12.09 -0.99 -6.41
C ILE A 131 11.64 -0.55 -7.80
N ARG A 132 12.28 -1.02 -8.87
CA ARG A 132 11.91 -0.71 -10.26
C ARG A 132 10.46 -1.10 -10.52
N ASP A 133 10.09 -2.34 -10.22
CA ASP A 133 8.74 -2.84 -10.49
C ASP A 133 7.70 -2.07 -9.68
N ARG A 134 8.02 -1.75 -8.42
CA ARG A 134 7.17 -0.92 -7.57
C ARG A 134 7.02 0.51 -8.10
N VAL A 135 8.06 1.10 -8.68
CA VAL A 135 7.99 2.38 -9.39
C VAL A 135 7.06 2.28 -10.59
N VAL A 136 7.27 1.31 -11.48
CA VAL A 136 6.46 1.14 -12.70
C VAL A 136 4.98 0.99 -12.35
N ILE A 137 4.64 0.16 -11.37
CA ILE A 137 3.24 -0.05 -10.94
C ILE A 137 2.68 1.19 -10.21
N GLY A 138 3.53 1.88 -9.43
CA GLY A 138 3.10 2.90 -8.48
C GLY A 138 3.09 4.33 -8.97
N ILE A 139 3.67 4.66 -10.13
CA ILE A 139 3.65 6.04 -10.63
C ILE A 139 2.24 6.50 -11.05
N LYS A 140 1.97 7.81 -10.88
CA LYS A 140 0.65 8.38 -11.17
C LYS A 140 0.38 8.52 -12.66
N ASN A 141 1.42 8.83 -13.43
CA ASN A 141 1.32 9.19 -14.83
C ASN A 141 1.20 7.94 -15.71
N ARG A 142 -0.01 7.65 -16.20
CA ARG A 142 -0.30 6.44 -16.97
C ARG A 142 0.44 6.36 -18.30
N GLU A 143 0.66 7.50 -18.97
CA GLU A 143 1.42 7.55 -20.21
C GLU A 143 2.87 7.08 -20.00
N GLU A 144 3.48 7.51 -18.89
CA GLU A 144 4.85 7.10 -18.54
C GLU A 144 4.90 5.66 -18.05
N GLN A 145 3.87 5.21 -17.32
CA GLN A 145 3.74 3.81 -16.93
C GLN A 145 3.71 2.91 -18.17
N GLU A 146 2.88 3.23 -19.14
CA GLU A 146 2.85 2.52 -20.41
C GLU A 146 4.19 2.59 -21.16
N ARG A 147 4.87 3.75 -21.14
CA ARG A 147 6.18 3.92 -21.75
C ARG A 147 7.21 2.99 -21.13
N LEU A 148 7.29 2.96 -19.79
CA LEU A 148 8.17 2.08 -19.04
C LEU A 148 7.89 0.61 -19.32
N LEU A 149 6.61 0.21 -19.36
CA LEU A 149 6.20 -1.17 -19.67
C LEU A 149 6.59 -1.64 -21.08
N ARG A 150 6.83 -0.72 -22.01
CA ARG A 150 7.30 -1.02 -23.37
C ARG A 150 8.82 -1.12 -23.49
N MET A 151 9.58 -0.67 -22.48
CA MET A 151 11.04 -0.68 -22.54
C MET A 151 11.59 -2.09 -22.25
N PRO A 152 12.31 -2.72 -23.19
CA PRO A 152 12.95 -4.00 -22.94
C PRO A 152 14.12 -3.82 -21.95
N ASN A 153 14.30 -4.80 -21.04
CA ASN A 153 15.40 -4.82 -20.08
C ASN A 153 15.52 -3.57 -19.19
N LEU A 154 14.39 -2.93 -18.89
CA LEU A 154 14.33 -1.75 -18.05
C LEU A 154 15.06 -1.98 -16.71
N ASN A 155 16.02 -1.13 -16.39
CA ASN A 155 16.65 -1.09 -15.07
C ASN A 155 16.11 0.06 -14.21
N LEU A 156 16.46 0.06 -12.91
CA LEU A 156 15.96 1.07 -11.98
C LEU A 156 16.42 2.50 -12.36
N ALA A 157 17.66 2.67 -12.80
CA ALA A 157 18.20 3.99 -13.15
C ALA A 157 17.44 4.58 -14.34
N GLU A 158 17.22 3.79 -15.39
CA GLU A 158 16.43 4.18 -16.56
C GLU A 158 14.99 4.57 -16.18
N ALA A 159 14.34 3.77 -15.31
CA ALA A 159 12.99 4.07 -14.86
C ALA A 159 12.91 5.41 -14.11
N VAL A 160 13.90 5.69 -13.26
CA VAL A 160 14.01 6.95 -12.51
C VAL A 160 14.20 8.14 -13.44
N ASP A 161 15.09 8.02 -14.43
CA ASP A 161 15.37 9.10 -15.38
C ASP A 161 14.16 9.42 -16.25
N VAL A 162 13.45 8.40 -16.72
CA VAL A 162 12.19 8.53 -17.45
C VAL A 162 11.17 9.31 -16.63
N CYS A 163 10.93 8.91 -15.38
CA CYS A 163 9.93 9.54 -14.53
C CYS A 163 10.28 10.98 -14.16
N ARG A 164 11.55 11.27 -13.84
CA ARG A 164 12.02 12.63 -13.57
C ARG A 164 11.88 13.51 -14.80
N ALA A 165 12.40 13.07 -15.95
CA ALA A 165 12.30 13.81 -17.19
C ALA A 165 10.84 14.16 -17.51
N ALA A 166 9.92 13.21 -17.34
CA ALA A 166 8.49 13.46 -17.57
C ALA A 166 7.87 14.47 -16.60
N GLU A 167 8.19 14.39 -15.30
CA GLU A 167 7.68 15.34 -14.30
C GLU A 167 8.15 16.77 -14.61
N ILE A 168 9.43 16.91 -14.95
CA ILE A 168 10.03 18.20 -15.33
C ILE A 168 9.47 18.72 -16.64
N SER A 169 9.37 17.89 -17.68
CA SER A 169 8.81 18.30 -18.97
C SER A 169 7.36 18.76 -18.82
N LYS A 170 6.54 18.11 -17.96
CA LYS A 170 5.18 18.56 -17.68
C LYS A 170 5.13 19.87 -16.91
N LEU A 171 6.05 20.09 -15.95
CA LEU A 171 6.18 21.39 -15.27
C LEU A 171 6.59 22.50 -16.25
N GLN A 172 7.61 22.25 -17.08
CA GLN A 172 8.07 23.19 -18.10
C GLN A 172 6.98 23.52 -19.10
N ALA A 173 6.30 22.53 -19.67
CA ALA A 173 5.21 22.77 -20.63
C ALA A 173 4.08 23.63 -20.03
N ARG A 174 3.76 23.45 -18.74
CA ARG A 174 2.79 24.32 -18.04
C ARG A 174 3.28 25.75 -17.90
N THR A 175 4.55 25.96 -17.56
CA THR A 175 5.16 27.29 -17.48
C THR A 175 5.20 27.96 -18.86
N LEU A 176 5.63 27.24 -19.89
CA LEU A 176 5.71 27.73 -21.28
C LEU A 176 4.34 28.14 -21.83
N ASN A 177 3.29 27.38 -21.52
CA ASN A 177 1.93 27.70 -21.94
C ASN A 177 1.32 28.90 -21.18
N ASN A 178 1.93 29.34 -20.09
CA ASN A 178 1.47 30.44 -19.25
C ASN A 178 2.32 31.72 -19.36
N GLU A 179 3.43 31.70 -20.11
CA GLU A 179 4.37 32.81 -20.26
C GLU A 179 4.52 33.28 -21.72
N SER A 180 4.99 34.52 -21.93
CA SER A 180 5.26 35.06 -23.25
C SER A 180 6.37 34.24 -23.96
N ALA A 181 6.31 34.13 -25.30
CA ALA A 181 7.15 33.20 -26.06
C ALA A 181 8.67 33.44 -25.91
N THR A 182 9.10 34.64 -25.57
CA THR A 182 10.52 35.00 -25.40
C THR A 182 11.09 34.56 -24.05
N ASP A 183 10.31 34.69 -22.98
CA ASP A 183 10.73 34.28 -21.61
C ASP A 183 10.83 32.75 -21.51
N SER A 184 9.90 32.10 -22.18
CA SER A 184 9.82 30.65 -22.39
C SER A 184 11.10 30.03 -23.00
N ILE A 185 11.67 30.67 -24.02
CA ILE A 185 12.88 30.19 -24.73
C ILE A 185 14.12 30.27 -23.83
N VAL A 186 14.30 31.40 -23.12
CA VAL A 186 15.45 31.62 -22.23
C VAL A 186 15.43 30.65 -21.05
N TYR A 187 14.24 30.38 -20.51
CA TYR A 187 14.07 29.44 -19.41
C TYR A 187 14.36 27.98 -19.81
N CYS A 188 13.86 27.55 -20.97
CA CYS A 188 14.08 26.20 -21.50
C CYS A 188 15.58 25.93 -21.77
N TYR A 189 16.29 26.92 -22.32
CA TYR A 189 17.74 26.82 -22.55
C TYR A 189 18.52 26.67 -21.23
N LYS A 190 18.23 27.50 -20.21
CA LYS A 190 18.94 27.45 -18.92
C LYS A 190 18.72 26.13 -18.18
N THR A 191 17.50 25.61 -18.23
CA THR A 191 17.17 24.34 -17.56
C THR A 191 17.81 23.14 -18.27
N GLN A 192 17.84 23.09 -19.61
CA GLN A 192 18.56 22.06 -20.35
C GLN A 192 20.08 22.04 -20.05
N GLN A 193 20.69 23.20 -19.83
CA GLN A 193 22.10 23.27 -19.42
C GLN A 193 22.33 22.69 -18.02
N ILE A 194 21.42 22.96 -17.08
CA ILE A 194 21.48 22.36 -15.73
C ILE A 194 21.39 20.83 -15.78
N TYR A 195 20.54 20.27 -16.65
CA TYR A 195 20.45 18.80 -16.84
C TYR A 195 21.76 18.19 -17.35
N LYS A 196 22.43 18.85 -18.30
CA LYS A 196 23.74 18.40 -18.77
C LYS A 196 24.81 18.46 -17.68
N GLN A 197 24.71 19.41 -16.75
CA GLN A 197 25.64 19.54 -15.63
C GLN A 197 25.43 18.48 -14.53
N ILE A 198 24.17 18.09 -14.27
CA ILE A 198 23.83 17.12 -13.21
C ILE A 198 24.18 15.67 -13.63
N GLN A 199 24.16 15.35 -14.92
CA GLN A 199 24.51 14.01 -15.44
C GLN A 199 26.02 13.75 -15.53
N ILE A 200 26.87 14.68 -15.05
CA ILE A 200 28.34 14.58 -15.06
C ILE A 200 28.91 14.28 -13.65
N TRP A 201 28.06 14.15 -12.62
CA TRP A 201 28.44 13.80 -11.25
C TRP A 201 27.63 12.60 -10.75
#